data_AF-A0A953SJD7-F1
#
_entry.id   AF-A0A953SJD7-F1
#
_cell.length_a   1.000
_cell.length_b   1.000
_cell.length_c   1.000
_cell.angle_alpha   90.00
_cell.angle_beta   90.00
_cell.angle_gamma   90.00
#
_symmetry.space_group_name_H-M   'P 1'
#
loop_
_entity.id
_entity.type
_entity.pdbx_description
1 polymer ?
#
loop_
_entity_poly.entity_id
_entity_poly.type
_entity_poly.pdbx_seq_one_letter_code
_entity_poly.pdbx_strand_id
1 'polypeptide(L)' 'HEIRIEGYTDTDPIRKSKWASNEHLSFERANAVEKYLISRGVDTKRMYAAAFGPDRPKGSKQDSRRVEIVVLGR' A
#
# COMPACT_ATOMS: atom_id res chain seq x y z
N HIS A 1 11.33 13.43 -8.60
CA HIS A 1 11.27 12.11 -7.96
C HIS A 1 9.90 11.53 -8.13
N GLU A 2 9.85 10.30 -8.61
CA GLU A 2 8.66 9.46 -8.64
C GLU A 2 8.41 8.94 -7.22
N ILE A 3 7.15 8.76 -6.85
CA ILE A 3 6.71 8.33 -5.52
C ILE A 3 5.95 7.03 -5.72
N ARG A 4 6.39 5.97 -5.04
CA ARG A 4 5.66 4.70 -5.00
C ARG A 4 4.99 4.55 -3.65
N ILE A 5 3.69 4.30 -3.65
CA ILE A 5 2.89 4.10 -2.45
C ILE A 5 2.62 2.60 -2.33
N GLU A 6 3.21 1.97 -1.32
CA GLU A 6 3.28 0.52 -1.22
C GLU A 6 2.35 0.01 -0.11
N GLY A 7 1.39 -0.83 -0.46
CA GLY A 7 0.48 -1.47 0.49
C GLY A 7 0.96 -2.85 0.93
N TYR A 8 0.80 -3.14 2.22
CA TYR A 8 1.18 -4.42 2.81
C TYR A 8 0.12 -4.95 3.80
N THR A 9 0.10 -6.27 3.96
CA THR A 9 -0.64 -7.00 4.99
C THR A 9 0.32 -7.86 5.82
N ASP A 10 -0.20 -8.47 6.88
CA ASP A 10 0.43 -9.65 7.45
C ASP A 10 0.09 -10.91 6.62
N THR A 11 0.66 -12.05 7.01
CA THR A 11 0.54 -13.33 6.29
C THR A 11 -0.72 -14.11 6.61
N ASP A 12 -1.57 -13.66 7.54
CA ASP A 12 -2.81 -14.36 7.82
C ASP A 12 -3.75 -14.25 6.61
N PRO A 13 -4.35 -15.35 6.14
CA PRO A 13 -5.35 -15.29 5.10
C PRO A 13 -6.54 -14.43 5.53
N ILE A 14 -7.03 -13.58 4.63
CA ILE A 14 -8.26 -12.83 4.89
C ILE A 14 -9.41 -13.81 5.12
N ARG A 15 -10.08 -13.67 6.26
CA ARG A 15 -11.30 -14.42 6.59
C ARG A 15 -12.55 -13.53 6.58
N LYS A 16 -12.40 -12.24 6.90
CA LYS A 16 -13.48 -11.26 7.01
C LYS A 16 -13.00 -9.91 6.47
N SER A 17 -13.41 -9.59 5.24
CA SER A 17 -13.13 -8.32 4.59
C SER A 17 -14.10 -8.14 3.43
N LYS A 18 -14.26 -6.90 2.96
CA LYS A 18 -14.90 -6.62 1.66
C LYS A 18 -14.04 -7.02 0.46
N TRP A 19 -12.75 -7.32 0.70
CA TRP A 19 -11.78 -7.68 -0.32
C TRP A 19 -11.45 -9.18 -0.25
N ALA A 20 -11.27 -9.80 -1.41
CA ALA A 20 -11.13 -11.25 -1.53
C ALA A 20 -9.74 -11.78 -1.16
N SER A 21 -8.70 -10.95 -1.19
CA SER A 21 -7.32 -11.37 -0.93
C SER A 21 -6.49 -10.28 -0.24
N ASN A 22 -5.34 -10.70 0.32
CA ASN A 22 -4.38 -9.79 0.95
C ASN A 22 -3.78 -8.80 -0.05
N GLU A 23 -3.53 -9.25 -1.29
CA GLU A 23 -3.05 -8.41 -2.39
C GLU A 23 -4.07 -7.30 -2.68
N HIS A 24 -5.36 -7.66 -2.84
CA HIS A 24 -6.42 -6.68 -3.09
C HIS A 24 -6.59 -5.71 -1.91
N LEU A 25 -6.61 -6.21 -0.66
CA LEU A 25 -6.67 -5.34 0.52
C LEU A 25 -5.48 -4.38 0.58
N SER A 26 -4.28 -4.85 0.27
CA SER A 26 -3.07 -4.03 0.28
C SER A 26 -3.11 -2.95 -0.80
N PHE A 27 -3.56 -3.29 -2.01
CA PHE A 27 -3.77 -2.33 -3.10
C PHE A 27 -4.74 -1.22 -2.68
N GLU A 28 -5.88 -1.59 -2.11
CA GLU A 28 -6.92 -0.62 -1.73
C GLU A 28 -6.45 0.33 -0.62
N ARG A 29 -5.57 -0.14 0.28
CA ARG A 29 -4.91 0.73 1.27
C ARG A 29 -3.95 1.72 0.61
N ALA A 30 -3.12 1.26 -0.33
CA ALA A 30 -2.21 2.14 -1.07
C ALA A 30 -2.97 3.17 -1.92
N ASN A 31 -3.99 2.73 -2.65
CA ASN A 31 -4.89 3.56 -3.46
C ASN A 31 -5.61 4.62 -2.62
N ALA A 32 -6.04 4.30 -1.39
CA ALA A 32 -6.65 5.27 -0.50
C ALA A 32 -5.67 6.40 -0.11
N VAL A 33 -4.40 6.06 0.15
CA VAL A 33 -3.34 7.06 0.42
C VAL A 33 -3.02 7.88 -0.82
N GLU A 34 -2.92 7.25 -1.99
CA GLU A 34 -2.72 7.94 -3.27
C GLU A 34 -3.83 8.97 -3.53
N LYS A 35 -5.10 8.56 -3.44
CA LYS A 35 -6.26 9.45 -3.58
C LYS A 35 -6.22 10.60 -2.57
N TYR A 36 -5.84 10.31 -1.33
CA TYR A 36 -5.66 11.35 -0.34
C TYR A 36 -4.59 12.36 -0.76
N LEU A 37 -3.40 11.92 -1.19
CA LEU A 37 -2.33 12.82 -1.64
C LEU A 37 -2.72 13.64 -2.87
N ILE A 38 -3.45 13.04 -3.82
CA ILE A 38 -4.03 13.75 -4.97
C ILE A 38 -4.96 14.87 -4.48
N SER A 39 -5.83 14.59 -3.50
CA SER A 39 -6.72 15.61 -2.92
C SER A 39 -5.97 16.73 -2.19
N ARG A 40 -4.70 16.50 -1.82
CA ARG A 40 -3.80 17.49 -1.22
C ARG A 40 -2.93 18.21 -2.25
N GLY A 41 -3.13 17.97 -3.55
CA GLY A 41 -2.44 18.67 -4.63
C GLY A 41 -1.13 18.03 -5.09
N VAL A 42 -0.83 16.78 -4.70
CA VAL A 42 0.33 16.06 -5.24
C VAL A 42 0.03 15.62 -6.67
N ASP A 43 0.93 15.94 -7.60
CA ASP A 43 0.80 15.62 -9.02
C ASP A 43 0.68 14.10 -9.26
N THR A 44 -0.41 13.70 -9.93
CA THR A 44 -0.71 12.30 -10.26
C THR A 44 0.38 11.66 -11.12
N LYS A 45 1.06 12.43 -11.97
CA LYS A 45 2.15 11.91 -12.83
C LYS A 45 3.39 11.52 -12.04
N ARG A 46 3.44 11.85 -10.75
CA ARG A 46 4.57 11.56 -9.87
C ARG A 46 4.29 10.41 -8.91
N MET A 47 3.11 9.81 -8.95
CA MET A 47 2.69 8.79 -7.98
C MET A 47 2.13 7.56 -8.68
N TYR A 48 2.32 6.41 -8.04
CA TYR A 48 1.55 5.21 -8.33
C TYR A 48 1.41 4.34 -7.07
N ALA A 49 0.27 3.65 -6.97
CA ALA A 49 0.06 2.61 -5.96
C ALA A 49 0.68 1.27 -6.40
N ALA A 50 1.35 0.60 -5.46
CA ALA A 50 1.84 -0.76 -5.58
C ALA A 50 1.32 -1.61 -4.42
N ALA A 51 1.07 -2.88 -4.70
CA ALA A 51 0.50 -3.82 -3.75
C ALA A 51 1.44 -5.01 -3.60
N PHE A 52 1.87 -5.30 -2.37
CA PHE A 52 2.74 -6.43 -2.08
C PHE A 52 2.05 -7.49 -1.22
N GLY A 53 0.80 -7.24 -0.80
CA GLY A 53 0.04 -8.16 0.03
C GLY A 53 0.88 -8.66 1.22
N PRO A 54 0.99 -9.98 1.42
CA PRO A 54 1.72 -10.58 2.53
C PRO A 54 3.22 -10.82 2.24
N ASP A 55 3.72 -10.54 1.04
CA ASP A 55 5.02 -11.05 0.55
C ASP A 55 6.25 -10.43 1.21
N ARG A 56 6.08 -9.33 1.95
CA ARG A 56 7.16 -8.62 2.65
C ARG A 56 6.81 -8.39 4.12
N PRO A 57 6.82 -9.46 4.94
CA PRO A 57 6.50 -9.37 6.36
C PRO A 57 7.62 -8.65 7.14
N LYS A 58 7.23 -8.06 8.27
CA LYS A 58 8.14 -7.51 9.28
C LYS A 58 8.08 -8.35 10.56
N GLY A 59 8.86 -7.97 11.57
CA GLY A 59 9.00 -8.73 12.83
C GLY A 59 7.70 -9.00 13.59
N SER A 60 6.63 -8.23 13.33
CA SER A 60 5.31 -8.50 13.88
C SER A 60 4.20 -8.33 12.84
N LYS A 61 3.01 -8.86 13.13
CA LYS A 61 1.80 -8.64 12.31
C LYS A 61 1.43 -7.16 12.23
N GLN A 62 1.57 -6.45 13.35
CA GLN A 62 1.31 -5.01 13.39
C GLN A 62 2.25 -4.25 12.47
N ASP A 63 3.55 -4.56 12.52
CA ASP A 63 4.54 -3.90 11.66
C ASP A 63 4.36 -4.30 10.20
N SER A 64 3.87 -5.50 9.91
CA SER A 64 3.62 -5.96 8.54
C SER A 64 2.45 -5.23 7.90
N ARG A 65 1.40 -4.91 8.67
CA ARG A 65 0.22 -4.16 8.20
C ARG A 65 0.51 -2.65 8.11
N ARG A 66 1.23 -2.22 7.07
CA ARG A 66 1.54 -0.81 6.83
C ARG A 66 1.25 -0.36 5.40
N VAL A 67 1.34 0.95 5.21
CA VAL A 67 1.56 1.58 3.91
C VAL A 67 2.90 2.33 3.98
N GLU A 68 3.73 2.20 2.96
CA GLU A 68 5.00 2.93 2.85
C GLU A 68 4.92 3.92 1.68
N ILE A 69 5.50 5.11 1.84
CA ILE A 69 5.62 6.11 0.78
C ILE A 69 7.10 6.21 0.44
N VAL A 70 7.48 5.70 -0.72
CA VAL A 70 8.86 5.59 -1.16
C VAL A 70 9.14 6.66 -2.21
N VAL A 71 10.16 7.50 -1.97
CA VAL A 71 10.64 8.47 -2.95
C VAL A 71 11.74 7.82 -3.78
N LEU A 72 11.46 7.59 -5.06
CA LEU A 72 12.40 6.98 -5.98
C LEU A 72 13.41 8.03 -6.46
N GLY A 73 14.69 7.72 -6.27
CA GLY A 73 15.82 8.47 -6.82
C GLY A 73 15.80 8.47 -8.36
N ARG A 74 16.58 9.35 -8.97
CA ARG A 74 16.89 9.25 -10.41
C ARG A 74 17.98 8.22 -10.62
#